data_AF-A0A426TS14-F1
#
_entry.id   AF-A0A426TS14-F1
#
_cell.length_a   1.000
_cell.length_b   1.000
_cell.length_c   1.000
_cell.angle_alpha   90.00
_cell.angle_beta   90.00
_cell.angle_gamma   90.00
#
_symmetry.space_group_name_H-M   'P 1'
#
loop_
_entity.id
_entity.type
_entity.pdbx_description
1 polymer ?
#
loop_
_entity_poly.entity_id
_entity_poly.type
_entity_poly.pdbx_seq_one_letter_code
_entity_poly.pdbx_strand_id
1 'polypeptide(L)'
;MTSESCAAVGQWLMQHDEHLPPAPLVSHVEQCHVCQTALLALVSGKLAMPLPQNLLCDAVAGDLPAMLELERSDGAAAAARAYPDLWWHLWTCPSCAEIYHATALLLTATDEGLLPFPLPQVDQPLLRLTRPFLTAVFAPQLAAGATWQSSAPSRQLLAEEELPDGRISLYVGAEDAHHWYLELHMHPPRSGTLLLALGEEIYSVPLLQQYTAQISALPLTFLYNRDGAELVVCVV
;
A
#
# COMPACT_ATOMS: atom_id res chain seq x y z
N MET A 1 -27.16 5.81 32.27
CA MET A 1 -28.39 6.03 31.47
C MET A 1 -28.10 5.52 30.08
N THR A 2 -28.70 4.38 29.69
CA THR A 2 -28.56 3.83 28.34
C THR A 2 -29.38 4.69 27.38
N SER A 3 -28.78 5.12 26.26
CA SER A 3 -29.54 5.85 25.24
C SER A 3 -30.58 4.93 24.59
N GLU A 4 -31.63 5.50 24.01
CA GLU A 4 -32.64 4.73 23.26
C GLU A 4 -31.99 3.91 22.13
N SER A 5 -30.91 4.43 21.53
CA SER A 5 -30.13 3.73 20.51
C SER A 5 -29.39 2.49 21.04
N CYS A 6 -28.82 2.53 22.25
CA CYS A 6 -28.22 1.34 22.88
C CYS A 6 -29.26 0.23 23.08
N ALA A 7 -30.46 0.62 23.53
CA ALA A 7 -31.55 -0.34 23.75
C ALA A 7 -32.02 -0.97 22.43
N ALA A 8 -32.08 -0.19 21.35
CA ALA A 8 -32.43 -0.69 20.02
C ALA A 8 -31.40 -1.71 19.49
N VAL A 9 -30.10 -1.50 19.71
CA VAL A 9 -29.05 -2.49 19.36
C VAL A 9 -29.25 -3.78 20.14
N GLY A 10 -29.45 -3.70 21.46
CA GLY A 10 -29.67 -4.89 22.29
C GLY A 10 -30.90 -5.68 21.87
N GLN A 11 -32.02 -4.99 21.60
CA GLN A 11 -33.24 -5.62 21.11
C GLN A 11 -33.02 -6.29 19.75
N TRP A 12 -32.31 -5.64 18.83
CA TRP A 12 -32.04 -6.20 17.51
C TRP A 12 -31.21 -7.48 17.59
N LEU A 13 -30.13 -7.48 18.38
CA LEU A 13 -29.26 -8.65 18.62
C LEU A 13 -30.00 -9.84 19.25
N MET A 14 -31.02 -9.59 20.05
CA MET A 14 -31.83 -10.66 20.66
C MET A 14 -32.83 -11.28 19.67
N GLN A 15 -33.20 -10.57 18.61
CA GLN A 15 -34.30 -10.94 17.72
C GLN A 15 -33.83 -11.49 16.37
N HIS A 16 -32.62 -11.16 15.93
CA HIS A 16 -32.14 -11.50 14.59
C HIS A 16 -30.70 -12.04 14.67
N ASP A 17 -30.50 -13.30 14.30
CA ASP A 17 -29.16 -13.94 14.29
C ASP A 17 -28.50 -13.92 12.89
N GLU A 18 -29.28 -13.77 11.80
CA GLU A 18 -28.78 -13.92 10.42
C GLU A 18 -29.10 -12.73 9.49
N HIS A 19 -29.72 -11.67 10.01
CA HIS A 19 -30.10 -10.52 9.17
C HIS A 19 -29.05 -9.42 9.24
N LEU A 20 -28.87 -8.68 8.14
CA LEU A 20 -28.01 -7.51 8.16
C LEU A 20 -28.61 -6.43 9.07
N PRO A 21 -27.82 -5.84 9.99
CA PRO A 21 -28.32 -4.77 10.85
C PRO A 21 -28.65 -3.53 10.02
N PRO A 22 -29.74 -2.80 10.37
CA PRO A 22 -30.04 -1.51 9.77
C PRO A 22 -28.88 -0.52 9.92
N ALA A 23 -28.61 0.25 8.86
CA ALA A 23 -27.53 1.25 8.84
C ALA A 23 -27.51 2.21 10.06
N PRO A 24 -28.66 2.68 10.60
CA PRO A 24 -28.65 3.51 11.81
C PRO A 24 -28.11 2.79 13.05
N LEU A 25 -28.31 1.47 13.17
CA LEU A 25 -27.75 0.70 14.28
C LEU A 25 -26.25 0.50 14.11
N VAL A 26 -25.79 0.23 12.87
CA VAL A 26 -24.35 0.12 12.55
C VAL A 26 -23.63 1.42 12.92
N SER A 27 -24.14 2.55 12.43
CA SER A 27 -23.57 3.87 12.71
C SER A 27 -23.53 4.20 14.21
N HIS A 28 -24.54 3.77 14.98
CA HIS A 28 -24.51 3.93 16.42
C HIS A 28 -23.43 3.07 17.09
N VAL A 29 -23.28 1.81 16.68
CA VAL A 29 -22.23 0.92 17.23
C VAL A 29 -20.84 1.47 16.92
N GLU A 30 -20.61 2.00 15.72
CA GLU A 30 -19.33 2.63 15.35
C GLU A 30 -18.94 3.80 16.27
N GLN A 31 -19.92 4.50 16.85
CA GLN A 31 -19.69 5.68 17.69
C GLN A 31 -19.84 5.42 19.19
N CYS A 32 -20.36 4.25 19.59
CA CYS A 32 -20.68 3.95 20.98
C CYS A 32 -19.82 2.83 21.54
N HIS A 33 -18.78 3.19 22.31
CA HIS A 33 -17.88 2.23 22.97
C HIS A 33 -18.59 1.21 23.86
N VAL A 34 -19.72 1.57 24.49
CA VAL A 34 -20.52 0.64 25.29
C VAL A 34 -21.10 -0.46 24.41
N CYS A 35 -21.68 -0.10 23.27
CA CYS A 35 -22.25 -1.06 22.32
C CYS A 35 -21.14 -1.90 21.67
N GLN A 36 -19.98 -1.32 21.34
CA GLN A 36 -18.83 -2.05 20.82
C GLN A 36 -18.36 -3.12 21.82
N THR A 37 -18.16 -2.73 23.07
CA THR A 37 -17.70 -3.63 24.13
C THR A 37 -18.72 -4.75 24.38
N ALA A 38 -20.01 -4.40 24.44
CA ALA A 38 -21.08 -5.39 24.65
C ALA A 38 -21.19 -6.38 23.49
N LEU A 39 -21.12 -5.89 22.24
CA LEU A 39 -21.15 -6.73 21.05
C LEU A 39 -19.94 -7.67 21.01
N LEU A 40 -18.75 -7.14 21.29
CA LEU A 40 -17.52 -7.92 21.32
C LEU A 40 -17.55 -9.00 22.41
N ALA A 41 -18.07 -8.69 23.61
CA ALA A 41 -18.27 -9.66 24.69
C ALA A 41 -19.29 -10.75 24.31
N LEU A 42 -20.38 -10.37 23.64
CA LEU A 42 -21.39 -11.32 23.18
C LEU A 42 -20.83 -12.28 22.12
N VAL A 43 -20.14 -11.75 21.11
CA VAL A 43 -19.61 -12.52 19.99
C VAL A 43 -18.47 -13.44 20.43
N SER A 44 -17.56 -12.94 21.28
CA SER A 44 -16.48 -13.77 21.83
C SER A 44 -17.00 -14.94 22.68
N GLY A 45 -18.05 -14.71 23.47
CA GLY A 45 -18.73 -15.76 24.21
C GLY A 45 -19.38 -16.81 23.30
N LYS A 46 -20.08 -16.39 22.25
CA LYS A 46 -20.70 -17.31 21.27
C LYS A 46 -19.67 -18.14 20.48
N LEU A 47 -18.54 -17.53 20.12
CA LEU A 47 -17.50 -18.18 19.32
C LEU A 47 -16.50 -18.99 20.16
N ALA A 48 -16.63 -18.99 21.50
CA ALA A 48 -15.71 -19.62 22.44
C ALA A 48 -14.24 -19.19 22.20
N MET A 49 -14.04 -17.91 21.90
CA MET A 49 -12.73 -17.37 21.51
C MET A 49 -11.81 -17.24 22.72
N PRO A 50 -10.51 -17.56 22.59
CA PRO A 50 -9.55 -17.28 23.64
C PRO A 50 -9.42 -15.76 23.82
N LEU A 51 -8.97 -15.34 25.00
CA LEU A 51 -8.65 -13.93 25.26
C LEU A 51 -7.52 -13.47 24.34
N PRO A 52 -7.57 -12.22 23.86
CA PRO A 52 -6.55 -11.71 22.95
C PRO A 52 -5.18 -11.66 23.63
N GLN A 53 -4.16 -12.04 22.88
CA GLN A 53 -2.79 -11.65 23.14
C GLN A 53 -2.54 -10.26 22.52
N ASN A 54 -1.64 -9.47 23.12
CA ASN A 54 -1.26 -8.18 22.56
C ASN A 54 -0.48 -8.37 21.25
N LEU A 55 -1.18 -8.26 20.12
CA LEU A 55 -0.57 -8.19 18.78
C LEU A 55 -0.21 -6.76 18.41
N LEU A 56 0.94 -6.61 17.75
CA LEU A 56 1.37 -5.39 17.07
C LEU A 56 0.78 -5.35 15.65
N CYS A 57 0.52 -4.15 15.12
CA CYS A 57 -0.04 -3.97 13.78
C CYS A 57 0.80 -4.64 12.68
N ASP A 58 2.13 -4.66 12.82
CA ASP A 58 3.01 -5.27 11.81
C ASP A 58 2.83 -6.78 11.70
N ALA A 59 2.53 -7.46 12.82
CA ALA A 59 2.25 -8.90 12.83
C ALA A 59 0.91 -9.22 12.14
N VAL A 60 -0.06 -8.31 12.26
CA VAL A 60 -1.39 -8.43 11.65
C VAL A 60 -1.31 -8.41 10.12
N ALA A 61 -0.47 -7.55 9.54
CA ALA A 61 -0.33 -7.43 8.09
C ALA A 61 0.13 -8.74 7.42
N GLY A 62 0.95 -9.55 8.09
CA GLY A 62 1.44 -10.82 7.56
C GLY A 62 0.38 -11.92 7.50
N ASP A 63 -0.48 -12.01 8.52
CA ASP A 63 -1.47 -13.10 8.65
C ASP A 63 -2.84 -12.77 8.04
N LEU A 64 -3.11 -11.47 7.79
CA LEU A 64 -4.38 -10.98 7.24
C LEU A 64 -4.82 -11.69 5.93
N PRO A 65 -3.93 -11.90 4.92
CA PRO A 65 -4.35 -12.59 3.70
C PRO A 65 -4.79 -14.03 3.94
N ALA A 66 -4.12 -14.75 4.83
CA ALA A 66 -4.43 -16.14 5.14
C ALA A 66 -5.75 -16.27 5.91
N MET A 67 -6.04 -15.33 6.81
CA MET A 67 -7.34 -15.26 7.49
C MET A 67 -8.48 -14.97 6.52
N LEU A 68 -8.32 -14.00 5.61
CA LEU A 68 -9.34 -13.64 4.61
C LEU A 68 -9.66 -14.82 3.68
N GLU A 69 -8.66 -15.60 3.26
CA GLU A 69 -8.88 -16.77 2.42
C GLU A 69 -9.63 -17.88 3.17
N LEU A 70 -9.31 -18.09 4.46
CA LEU A 70 -10.04 -19.02 5.31
C LEU A 70 -11.48 -18.55 5.55
N GLU A 71 -11.71 -17.24 5.71
CA GLU A 71 -13.05 -16.67 5.85
C GLU A 71 -13.90 -16.89 4.60
N ARG A 72 -13.31 -16.76 3.42
CA ARG A 72 -13.99 -16.98 2.14
C ARG A 72 -14.35 -18.44 1.90
N SER A 73 -13.48 -19.37 2.33
CA SER A 73 -13.68 -20.80 2.13
C SER A 73 -14.58 -21.44 3.19
N ASP A 74 -14.32 -21.15 4.47
CA ASP A 74 -14.93 -21.85 5.61
C ASP A 74 -15.83 -20.94 6.49
N GLY A 75 -15.90 -19.64 6.16
CA GLY A 75 -16.72 -18.64 6.85
C GLY A 75 -16.02 -17.91 8.00
N ALA A 76 -16.56 -16.74 8.35
CA ALA A 76 -15.98 -15.84 9.36
C ALA A 76 -15.76 -16.50 10.74
N ALA A 77 -16.65 -17.41 11.15
CA ALA A 77 -16.51 -18.12 12.41
C ALA A 77 -15.32 -19.09 12.42
N ALA A 78 -15.01 -19.73 11.29
CA ALA A 78 -13.84 -20.60 11.16
C ALA A 78 -12.55 -19.77 11.16
N ALA A 79 -12.54 -18.66 10.41
CA ALA A 79 -11.42 -17.72 10.38
C ALA A 79 -11.10 -17.12 11.75
N ALA A 80 -12.12 -16.66 12.47
CA ALA A 80 -11.96 -16.15 13.84
C ALA A 80 -11.33 -17.20 14.77
N ARG A 81 -11.78 -18.46 14.73
CA ARG A 81 -11.21 -19.51 15.58
C ARG A 81 -9.76 -19.87 15.22
N ALA A 82 -9.40 -19.80 13.94
CA ALA A 82 -8.04 -20.10 13.49
C ALA A 82 -7.06 -18.94 13.73
N TYR A 83 -7.55 -17.70 13.66
CA TYR A 83 -6.77 -16.47 13.84
C TYR A 83 -7.37 -15.59 14.94
N PRO A 84 -7.44 -16.08 16.21
CA PRO A 84 -8.20 -15.41 17.24
C PRO A 84 -7.62 -14.05 17.61
N ASP A 85 -6.30 -13.94 17.73
CA ASP A 85 -5.64 -12.69 18.09
C ASP A 85 -5.81 -11.63 17.00
N LEU A 86 -5.67 -12.02 15.73
CA LEU A 86 -5.89 -11.14 14.59
C LEU A 86 -7.34 -10.66 14.54
N TRP A 87 -8.30 -11.56 14.73
CA TRP A 87 -9.72 -11.20 14.81
C TRP A 87 -9.95 -10.15 15.89
N TRP A 88 -9.47 -10.39 17.12
CA TRP A 88 -9.58 -9.40 18.21
C TRP A 88 -8.93 -8.04 17.89
N HIS A 89 -7.80 -8.06 17.20
CA HIS A 89 -7.10 -6.84 16.81
C HIS A 89 -7.93 -6.02 15.81
N LEU A 90 -8.59 -6.66 14.84
CA LEU A 90 -9.47 -5.97 13.89
C LEU A 90 -10.65 -5.26 14.57
N TRP A 91 -11.16 -5.79 15.68
CA TRP A 91 -12.22 -5.15 16.45
C TRP A 91 -11.77 -3.94 17.27
N THR A 92 -10.46 -3.83 17.54
CA THR A 92 -9.91 -2.84 18.49
C THR A 92 -8.94 -1.85 17.84
N CYS A 93 -8.51 -2.10 16.61
CA CYS A 93 -7.58 -1.27 15.85
C CYS A 93 -8.21 -0.79 14.53
N PRO A 94 -8.69 0.48 14.48
CA PRO A 94 -9.35 1.03 13.30
C PRO A 94 -8.53 0.96 12.02
N SER A 95 -7.22 1.21 12.08
CA SER A 95 -6.35 1.16 10.90
C SER A 95 -6.25 -0.25 10.32
N CYS A 96 -6.18 -1.29 11.17
CA CYS A 96 -6.16 -2.67 10.69
C CYS A 96 -7.53 -3.10 10.15
N ALA A 97 -8.63 -2.60 10.73
CA ALA A 97 -9.98 -2.83 10.20
C ALA A 97 -10.17 -2.20 8.80
N GLU A 98 -9.62 -1.01 8.56
CA GLU A 98 -9.63 -0.36 7.25
C GLU A 98 -8.87 -1.19 6.20
N ILE A 99 -7.67 -1.68 6.55
CA ILE A 99 -6.87 -2.55 5.65
C ILE A 99 -7.62 -3.85 5.36
N TYR A 100 -8.22 -4.48 6.37
CA TYR A 100 -9.07 -5.66 6.21
C TYR A 100 -10.21 -5.39 5.22
N HIS A 101 -10.95 -4.29 5.40
CA HIS A 101 -12.08 -3.94 4.55
C HIS A 101 -11.66 -3.67 3.11
N ALA A 102 -10.60 -2.88 2.90
CA ALA A 102 -10.06 -2.61 1.58
C ALA A 102 -9.61 -3.89 0.87
N THR A 103 -8.93 -4.80 1.60
CA THR A 103 -8.46 -6.07 1.05
C THR A 103 -9.65 -6.98 0.69
N ALA A 104 -10.66 -7.08 1.56
CA ALA A 104 -11.86 -7.85 1.29
C ALA A 104 -12.63 -7.33 0.05
N LEU A 105 -12.76 -6.01 -0.09
CA LEU A 105 -13.36 -5.38 -1.28
C LEU A 105 -12.59 -5.71 -2.56
N LEU A 106 -11.25 -5.67 -2.51
CA LEU A 106 -10.41 -6.03 -3.65
C LEU A 106 -10.58 -7.51 -4.05
N LEU A 107 -10.65 -8.41 -3.08
CA LEU A 107 -10.90 -9.84 -3.34
C LEU A 107 -12.28 -10.06 -3.98
N THR A 108 -13.34 -9.45 -3.45
CA THR A 108 -14.68 -9.51 -4.04
C THR A 108 -14.70 -8.95 -5.47
N ALA A 109 -14.09 -7.78 -5.70
CA ALA A 109 -14.00 -7.20 -7.03
C ALA A 109 -13.19 -8.07 -8.01
N THR A 110 -12.22 -8.84 -7.50
CA THR A 110 -11.46 -9.81 -8.29
C THR A 110 -12.37 -10.95 -8.74
N ASP A 111 -13.12 -11.55 -7.81
CA ASP A 111 -14.02 -12.66 -8.09
C ASP A 111 -15.15 -12.28 -9.06
N GLU A 112 -15.68 -11.06 -8.90
CA GLU A 112 -16.73 -10.52 -9.76
C GLU A 112 -16.21 -10.03 -11.12
N GLY A 113 -14.88 -10.07 -11.34
CA GLY A 113 -14.25 -9.57 -12.57
C GLY A 113 -14.43 -8.06 -12.77
N LEU A 114 -14.68 -7.32 -11.69
CA LEU A 114 -14.87 -5.86 -11.70
C LEU A 114 -13.55 -5.11 -11.66
N LEU A 115 -12.47 -5.76 -11.21
CA LEU A 115 -11.15 -5.20 -11.39
C LEU A 115 -10.80 -5.16 -12.88
N PRO A 116 -10.24 -4.04 -13.38
CA PRO A 116 -9.76 -3.98 -14.74
C PRO A 116 -8.65 -5.02 -14.89
N PHE A 117 -8.98 -6.20 -15.43
CA PHE A 117 -7.99 -7.18 -15.82
C PHE A 117 -7.45 -6.85 -17.20
N PRO A 118 -6.12 -6.90 -17.38
CA PRO A 118 -5.14 -7.32 -16.40
C PRO A 118 -4.88 -6.24 -15.34
N LEU A 119 -4.85 -6.64 -14.04
CA LEU A 119 -4.02 -5.91 -13.07
C LEU A 119 -2.69 -5.68 -13.78
N PRO A 120 -2.18 -4.45 -13.88
CA PRO A 120 -1.03 -4.16 -14.72
C PRO A 120 0.06 -5.14 -14.34
N GLN A 121 0.30 -6.12 -15.22
CA GLN A 121 1.47 -6.96 -15.08
C GLN A 121 2.58 -5.97 -15.27
N VAL A 122 3.34 -5.76 -14.20
CA VAL A 122 4.60 -5.07 -14.32
C VAL A 122 5.44 -6.03 -15.16
N ASP A 123 5.34 -5.87 -16.48
CA ASP A 123 6.23 -6.49 -17.44
C ASP A 123 7.66 -6.22 -16.97
N GLN A 124 8.60 -7.06 -17.42
CA GLN A 124 10.00 -6.94 -17.06
C GLN A 124 10.43 -5.47 -17.00
N PRO A 125 11.15 -5.08 -15.93
CA PRO A 125 11.45 -3.69 -15.70
C PRO A 125 12.10 -3.09 -16.93
N LEU A 126 11.56 -1.97 -17.39
CA LEU A 126 12.04 -1.27 -18.59
C LEU A 126 13.49 -0.83 -18.40
N LEU A 127 13.85 -0.52 -17.15
CA LEU A 127 15.20 -0.19 -16.77
C LEU A 127 15.47 -0.73 -15.37
N ARG A 128 16.62 -1.37 -15.20
CA ARG A 128 17.14 -1.79 -13.89
C ARG A 128 18.55 -1.27 -13.70
N LEU A 129 18.71 -0.29 -12.83
CA LEU A 129 20.01 0.26 -12.47
C LEU A 129 20.48 -0.37 -11.17
N THR A 130 21.50 -1.22 -11.31
CA THR A 130 22.08 -1.93 -10.17
C THR A 130 22.77 -0.96 -9.22
N ARG A 131 22.86 -1.35 -7.95
CA ARG A 131 23.55 -0.58 -6.92
C ARG A 131 25.01 -0.26 -7.27
N PRO A 132 25.82 -1.17 -7.82
CA PRO A 132 27.17 -0.84 -8.27
C PRO A 132 27.20 0.23 -9.36
N PHE A 133 26.24 0.22 -10.29
CA PHE A 133 26.13 1.25 -11.33
C PHE A 133 25.83 2.62 -10.72
N LEU A 134 24.80 2.72 -9.88
CA LEU A 134 24.43 3.98 -9.21
C LEU A 134 25.60 4.53 -8.39
N THR A 135 26.27 3.68 -7.61
CA THR A 135 27.47 4.08 -6.86
C THR A 135 28.58 4.58 -7.78
N ALA A 136 28.84 3.91 -8.90
CA ALA A 136 29.89 4.33 -9.84
C ALA A 136 29.60 5.69 -10.49
N VAL A 137 28.33 5.96 -10.82
CA VAL A 137 27.90 7.22 -11.45
C VAL A 137 27.95 8.38 -10.45
N PHE A 138 27.45 8.19 -9.23
CA PHE A 138 27.27 9.28 -8.27
C PHE A 138 28.43 9.47 -7.28
N ALA A 139 29.21 8.43 -6.96
CA ALA A 139 30.31 8.54 -5.99
C ALA A 139 31.36 9.60 -6.36
N PRO A 140 31.80 9.76 -7.63
CA PRO A 140 32.77 10.80 -7.99
C PRO A 140 32.25 12.22 -7.74
N GLN A 141 30.97 12.46 -7.98
CA GLN A 141 30.35 13.78 -7.79
C GLN A 141 30.29 14.13 -6.31
N LEU A 142 29.89 13.16 -5.48
CA LEU A 142 29.86 13.33 -4.03
C LEU A 142 31.27 13.51 -3.44
N ALA A 143 32.25 12.74 -3.92
CA ALA A 143 33.64 12.82 -3.48
C ALA A 143 34.31 14.15 -3.86
N ALA A 144 33.93 14.74 -5.00
CA ALA A 144 34.40 16.04 -5.43
C ALA A 144 33.85 17.20 -4.58
N GLY A 145 33.00 16.92 -3.58
CA GLY A 145 32.27 17.95 -2.85
C GLY A 145 31.40 18.79 -3.78
N ALA A 146 31.03 18.24 -4.95
CA ALA A 146 30.01 18.83 -5.79
C ALA A 146 28.73 18.74 -4.98
N THR A 147 28.48 19.78 -4.20
CA THR A 147 27.14 20.10 -3.77
C THR A 147 26.32 20.06 -5.04
N TRP A 148 25.29 19.23 -5.04
CA TRP A 148 24.18 19.25 -5.99
C TRP A 148 23.47 20.61 -5.83
N GLN A 149 24.22 21.68 -6.05
CA GLN A 149 23.83 23.08 -5.97
C GLN A 149 23.50 23.50 -7.39
N SER A 150 22.53 24.41 -7.48
CA SER A 150 21.84 24.92 -8.67
C SER A 150 22.70 25.39 -9.87
N SER A 151 24.03 25.30 -9.80
CA SER A 151 24.97 25.60 -10.88
C SER A 151 25.43 24.39 -11.68
N ALA A 152 25.17 23.16 -11.21
CA ALA A 152 25.31 21.96 -12.03
C ALA A 152 24.29 21.99 -13.20
N PRO A 153 24.58 21.36 -14.36
CA PRO A 153 23.56 21.24 -15.42
C PRO A 153 22.29 20.70 -14.77
N SER A 154 21.17 21.39 -15.00
CA SER A 154 19.92 21.17 -14.27
C SER A 154 19.46 19.71 -14.32
N ARG A 155 19.95 18.95 -15.30
CA ARG A 155 19.55 17.59 -15.65
C ARG A 155 20.72 16.79 -16.25
N GLN A 156 21.03 15.62 -15.70
CA GLN A 156 22.04 14.68 -16.18
C GLN A 156 21.37 13.40 -16.70
N LEU A 157 21.77 12.92 -17.89
CA LEU A 157 21.35 11.62 -18.39
C LEU A 157 21.99 10.52 -17.55
N LEU A 158 21.17 9.69 -16.92
CA LEU A 158 21.60 8.57 -16.09
C LEU A 158 21.66 7.27 -16.90
N ALA A 159 20.63 7.02 -17.71
CA ALA A 159 20.56 5.84 -18.55
C ALA A 159 19.69 6.10 -19.78
N GLU A 160 19.94 5.37 -20.85
CA GLU A 160 19.13 5.38 -22.06
C GLU A 160 19.03 3.93 -22.58
N GLU A 161 17.82 3.49 -22.87
CA GLU A 161 17.54 2.12 -23.32
C GLU A 161 16.66 2.17 -24.58
N GLU A 162 17.04 1.39 -25.60
CA GLU A 162 16.19 1.15 -26.76
C GLU A 162 15.24 -0.02 -26.48
N LEU A 163 13.95 0.23 -26.62
CA LEU A 163 12.88 -0.76 -26.50
C LEU A 163 12.36 -1.13 -27.90
N PRO A 164 11.71 -2.30 -28.06
CA PRO A 164 11.13 -2.69 -29.36
C PRO A 164 10.24 -1.62 -29.99
N ASP A 165 9.54 -0.87 -29.15
CA ASP A 165 8.54 0.11 -29.57
C ASP A 165 9.02 1.57 -29.37
N GLY A 166 10.29 1.82 -29.04
CA GLY A 166 10.78 3.18 -28.76
C GLY A 166 12.10 3.27 -28.01
N ARG A 167 12.31 4.37 -27.31
CA ARG A 167 13.48 4.67 -26.50
C ARG A 167 13.04 5.33 -25.21
N ILE A 168 13.72 4.99 -24.13
CA ILE A 168 13.56 5.62 -22.83
C ILE A 168 14.86 6.28 -22.44
N SER A 169 14.77 7.52 -21.99
CA SER A 169 15.91 8.29 -21.50
C SER A 169 15.59 8.70 -20.06
N LEU A 170 16.39 8.21 -19.12
CA LEU A 170 16.26 8.50 -17.69
C LEU A 170 17.25 9.58 -17.29
N TYR A 171 16.74 10.63 -16.67
CA TYR A 171 17.56 11.74 -16.21
C TYR A 171 17.37 11.97 -14.72
N VAL A 172 18.37 12.59 -14.13
CA VAL A 172 18.39 12.96 -12.72
C VAL A 172 18.85 14.40 -12.58
N GLY A 173 18.40 15.08 -11.54
CA GLY A 173 18.85 16.41 -11.22
C GLY A 173 18.66 16.75 -9.76
N ALA A 174 19.39 17.77 -9.31
CA ALA A 174 19.27 18.29 -7.97
C ALA A 174 18.00 19.10 -7.83
N GLU A 175 17.26 18.86 -6.76
CA GLU A 175 16.17 19.73 -6.34
C GLU A 175 16.64 20.68 -5.24
N ASP A 176 17.30 20.15 -4.22
CA ASP A 176 17.94 20.92 -3.16
C ASP A 176 19.19 20.20 -2.57
N ALA A 177 19.65 20.64 -1.40
CA ALA A 177 20.83 20.08 -0.73
C ALA A 177 20.65 18.63 -0.22
N HIS A 178 19.41 18.15 -0.11
CA HIS A 178 19.03 16.87 0.46
C HIS A 178 18.17 16.02 -0.48
N HIS A 179 17.59 16.63 -1.50
CA HIS A 179 16.67 15.99 -2.43
C HIS A 179 17.14 16.09 -3.88
N TRP A 180 16.80 15.06 -4.62
CA TRP A 180 16.95 14.99 -6.07
C TRP A 180 15.61 14.65 -6.71
N TYR A 181 15.56 14.82 -8.02
CA TYR A 181 14.44 14.38 -8.82
C TYR A 181 14.92 13.45 -9.93
N LEU A 182 14.01 12.60 -10.37
CA LEU A 182 14.15 11.69 -11.49
C LEU A 182 13.14 12.07 -12.55
N GLU A 183 13.58 12.12 -13.80
CA GLU A 183 12.75 12.49 -14.94
C GLU A 183 12.90 11.47 -16.06
N LEU A 184 11.80 10.78 -16.38
CA LEU A 184 11.72 9.80 -17.47
C LEU A 184 11.18 10.44 -18.73
N HIS A 185 11.88 10.28 -19.86
CA HIS A 185 11.41 10.65 -21.19
C HIS A 185 11.18 9.40 -22.04
N MET A 186 10.07 9.35 -22.78
CA MET A 186 9.76 8.25 -23.69
C MET A 186 9.58 8.75 -25.13
N HIS A 187 10.16 8.04 -26.09
CA HIS A 187 10.04 8.35 -27.52
C HIS A 187 9.83 7.08 -28.38
N PRO A 188 8.74 6.93 -29.16
CA PRO A 188 7.63 7.84 -29.26
C PRO A 188 6.85 7.92 -27.94
N PRO A 189 6.09 9.01 -27.75
CA PRO A 189 5.30 9.17 -26.55
C PRO A 189 4.27 8.08 -26.28
N ARG A 190 4.08 7.75 -25.00
CA ARG A 190 3.05 6.82 -24.54
C ARG A 190 2.32 7.34 -23.32
N SER A 191 1.05 6.97 -23.20
CA SER A 191 0.26 7.13 -21.98
C SER A 191 0.50 5.93 -21.07
N GLY A 192 0.46 6.17 -19.77
CA GLY A 192 0.65 5.14 -18.76
C GLY A 192 0.98 5.77 -17.41
N THR A 193 1.38 4.94 -16.47
CA THR A 193 1.87 5.34 -15.15
C THR A 193 3.31 4.87 -15.00
N LEU A 194 4.20 5.80 -14.69
CA LEU A 194 5.56 5.48 -14.28
C LEU A 194 5.54 4.91 -12.87
N LEU A 195 6.07 3.71 -12.71
CA LEU A 195 6.40 3.12 -11.42
C LEU A 195 7.92 3.15 -11.25
N LEU A 196 8.37 3.75 -10.16
CA LEU A 196 9.76 3.75 -9.74
C LEU A 196 9.85 3.00 -8.41
N ALA A 197 10.60 1.90 -8.38
CA ALA A 197 10.91 1.21 -7.14
C ALA A 197 12.36 1.46 -6.72
N LEU A 198 12.54 1.81 -5.46
CA LEU A 198 13.80 2.01 -4.77
C LEU A 198 13.78 1.16 -3.50
N GLY A 199 14.02 -0.13 -3.66
CA GLY A 199 13.89 -1.10 -2.57
C GLY A 199 12.43 -1.41 -2.29
N GLU A 200 11.99 -1.14 -1.06
CA GLU A 200 10.59 -1.33 -0.65
C GLU A 200 9.72 -0.11 -0.96
N GLU A 201 10.32 1.03 -1.27
CA GLU A 201 9.59 2.23 -1.63
C GLU A 201 9.20 2.22 -3.11
N ILE A 202 7.91 2.44 -3.36
CA ILE A 202 7.34 2.51 -4.70
C ILE A 202 6.71 3.88 -4.89
N TYR A 203 7.15 4.56 -5.93
CA TYR A 203 6.63 5.85 -6.37
C TYR A 203 5.84 5.65 -7.66
N SER A 204 4.68 6.30 -7.74
CA SER A 204 3.77 6.19 -8.88
C SER A 204 3.41 7.58 -9.40
N VAL A 205 3.70 7.85 -10.68
CA VAL A 205 3.42 9.14 -11.33
C VAL A 205 2.80 8.91 -12.71
N PRO A 206 1.68 9.55 -13.05
CA PRO A 206 1.11 9.44 -14.39
C PRO A 206 2.04 10.06 -15.43
N LEU A 207 2.19 9.40 -16.59
CA LEU A 207 2.84 9.99 -17.76
C LEU A 207 1.92 11.06 -18.35
N LEU A 208 2.30 12.32 -18.16
CA LEU A 208 1.53 13.46 -18.61
C LEU A 208 1.63 13.64 -20.14
N GLN A 209 0.75 14.49 -20.70
CA GLN A 209 0.68 14.80 -22.14
C GLN A 209 1.97 15.37 -22.75
N GLN A 210 2.96 15.71 -21.93
CA GLN A 210 4.28 16.19 -22.36
C GLN A 210 5.33 15.06 -22.40
N TYR A 211 4.94 13.82 -22.09
CA TYR A 211 5.75 12.61 -22.30
C TYR A 211 6.96 12.52 -21.38
N THR A 212 6.81 13.23 -20.27
CA THR A 212 7.73 13.29 -19.15
C THR A 212 6.96 12.84 -17.92
N ALA A 213 7.59 11.98 -17.12
CA ALA A 213 7.18 11.73 -15.76
C ALA A 213 8.32 12.17 -14.86
N GLN A 214 8.01 13.02 -13.88
CA GLN A 214 8.97 13.51 -12.92
C GLN A 214 8.55 13.08 -11.52
N ILE A 215 9.49 12.45 -10.81
CA ILE A 215 9.37 12.13 -9.40
C ILE A 215 10.38 13.03 -8.68
N SER A 216 9.88 13.89 -7.80
CA SER A 216 10.67 14.84 -7.03
C SER A 216 10.73 14.44 -5.55
N ALA A 217 11.45 15.23 -4.75
CA ALA A 217 11.66 15.05 -3.32
C ALA A 217 12.27 13.69 -2.95
N LEU A 218 13.05 13.07 -3.86
CA LEU A 218 13.74 11.82 -3.56
C LEU A 218 14.93 12.11 -2.64
N PRO A 219 15.06 11.43 -1.49
CA PRO A 219 16.23 11.56 -0.62
C PRO A 219 17.54 11.24 -1.35
N LEU A 220 18.54 12.11 -1.23
CA LEU A 220 19.88 11.86 -1.77
C LEU A 220 20.53 10.60 -1.17
N THR A 221 20.12 10.19 0.04
CA THR A 221 20.56 8.94 0.69
C THR A 221 20.42 7.72 -0.22
N PHE A 222 19.42 7.69 -1.09
CA PHE A 222 19.24 6.62 -2.06
C PHE A 222 20.36 6.52 -3.08
N LEU A 223 21.03 7.63 -3.42
CA LEU A 223 22.12 7.63 -4.40
C LEU A 223 23.47 7.25 -3.81
N TYR A 224 23.69 7.39 -2.50
CA TYR A 224 25.01 7.18 -1.89
C TYR A 224 25.11 6.07 -0.86
N ASN A 225 23.98 5.52 -0.39
CA ASN A 225 24.02 4.35 0.47
C ASN A 225 24.58 3.15 -0.33
N ARG A 226 25.74 2.63 0.09
CA ARG A 226 26.41 1.50 -0.58
C ARG A 226 25.59 0.21 -0.50
N ASP A 227 24.84 0.06 0.59
CA ASP A 227 23.92 -1.05 0.82
C ASP A 227 22.48 -0.68 0.43
N GLY A 228 22.32 0.43 -0.31
CA GLY A 228 21.02 0.87 -0.82
C GLY A 228 20.45 -0.06 -1.88
N ALA A 229 19.15 0.04 -2.09
CA ALA A 229 18.46 -0.76 -3.08
C ALA A 229 18.81 -0.37 -4.52
N GLU A 230 18.43 -1.25 -5.44
CA GLU A 230 18.48 -0.97 -6.88
C GLU A 230 17.33 -0.04 -7.29
N LEU A 231 17.54 0.66 -8.39
CA LEU A 231 16.52 1.50 -9.00
C LEU A 231 15.87 0.71 -10.14
N VAL A 232 14.57 0.51 -10.03
CA VAL A 232 13.77 -0.22 -11.02
C VAL A 232 12.71 0.71 -11.58
N VAL A 233 12.64 0.79 -12.90
CA VAL A 233 11.68 1.63 -13.62
C VAL A 233 10.75 0.76 -14.44
N CYS A 234 9.46 0.97 -14.30
CA CYS A 234 8.41 0.31 -15.07
C CYS A 234 7.39 1.34 -15.56
N VAL A 235 6.72 1.04 -16.67
CA VAL A 235 5.57 1.81 -17.15
C VAL A 235 4.42 0.84 -17.32
N VAL A 236 3.26 1.19 -16.74
CA VAL A 236 2.02 0.40 -16.76
C VAL A 236 0.87 1.17 -17.39
#